data_AF-A0A6A6WNH8-F1
#
_entry.id   AF-A0A6A6WNH8-F1
#
_cell.length_a   1.000
_cell.length_b   1.000
_cell.length_c   1.000
_cell.angle_alpha   90.00
_cell.angle_beta   90.00
_cell.angle_gamma   90.00
#
_symmetry.space_group_name_H-M   'P 1'
#
loop_
_entity.id
_entity.type
_entity.pdbx_description
1 polymer ?
#
loop_
_entity_poly.entity_id
_entity_poly.type
_entity_poly.pdbx_seq_one_letter_code
_entity_poly.pdbx_strand_id
1 'polypeptide(L)'
;MSCTSSTTSVSDPDQPKDDPSRLQLQRPRLGSRKSSGTIIIPRESEQVELKEEEYDDGDARTMSPRRSSEEIEKMGHEARQALIEQAKALQASLLEIVDRVEIVKTEHEKLEGGNKFLQSYIGELMQTSKITSAGAAKGTKGKGRGRAIK
;
A
#
# COMPACT_ATOMS: atom_id res chain seq x y z
N MET A 1 5.24 -50.71 4.55
CA MET A 1 5.52 -50.62 3.11
C MET A 1 5.57 -49.14 2.76
N SER A 2 6.72 -48.69 2.27
CA SER A 2 7.01 -47.26 2.03
C SER A 2 6.99 -47.00 0.53
N CYS A 3 6.29 -45.95 0.09
CA CYS A 3 6.37 -45.43 -1.27
C CYS A 3 6.62 -43.92 -1.22
N THR A 4 7.90 -43.56 -1.21
CA THR A 4 8.40 -42.24 -1.59
C THR A 4 8.53 -42.20 -3.10
N SER A 5 7.97 -41.19 -3.75
CA SER A 5 8.32 -40.87 -5.14
C SER A 5 8.37 -39.36 -5.32
N SER A 6 9.59 -38.85 -5.27
CA SER A 6 9.99 -37.56 -5.79
C SER A 6 10.25 -37.71 -7.29
N THR A 7 9.66 -36.84 -8.11
CA THR A 7 10.08 -36.65 -9.50
C THR A 7 10.62 -35.24 -9.63
N THR A 8 11.94 -35.13 -9.55
CA THR A 8 12.72 -33.98 -10.03
C THR A 8 12.72 -34.01 -11.55
N SER A 9 12.14 -33.02 -12.22
CA SER A 9 12.31 -32.84 -13.66
C SER A 9 13.43 -31.83 -13.89
N VAL A 10 14.50 -32.30 -14.52
CA VAL A 10 15.61 -31.51 -15.05
C VAL A 10 15.13 -30.71 -16.27
N SER A 11 15.58 -29.46 -16.39
CA SER A 11 15.30 -28.61 -17.55
C SER A 11 16.54 -28.56 -18.45
N ASP A 12 16.41 -29.03 -19.69
CA ASP A 12 17.40 -28.87 -20.77
C ASP A 12 16.89 -27.77 -21.72
N PRO A 13 17.68 -26.73 -22.09
CA PRO A 13 17.17 -25.58 -22.82
C PRO A 13 17.45 -25.67 -24.32
N ASP A 14 16.64 -26.40 -25.09
CA ASP A 14 16.61 -26.21 -26.54
C ASP A 14 15.34 -26.76 -27.23
N GLN A 15 14.18 -26.15 -26.96
CA GLN A 15 12.99 -26.36 -27.80
C GLN A 15 12.20 -25.06 -28.04
N PRO A 16 11.60 -24.90 -29.24
CA PRO A 16 11.02 -23.65 -29.71
C PRO A 16 9.79 -23.27 -28.87
N LYS A 17 9.57 -21.95 -28.76
CA LYS A 17 8.52 -21.30 -27.98
C LYS A 17 7.12 -21.73 -28.43
N ASP A 18 6.63 -22.85 -27.90
CA ASP A 18 5.22 -23.21 -27.97
C ASP A 18 4.45 -22.45 -26.87
N ASP A 19 3.55 -21.61 -27.34
CA ASP A 19 2.68 -20.71 -26.59
C ASP A 19 1.84 -21.49 -25.55
N PRO A 20 1.93 -21.20 -24.23
CA PRO A 20 1.26 -21.97 -23.17
C PRO A 20 -0.27 -21.80 -23.15
N SER A 21 -0.83 -21.02 -24.08
CA SER A 21 -2.24 -20.68 -24.13
C SER A 21 -3.13 -21.72 -24.84
N ARG A 22 -2.55 -22.70 -25.56
CA ARG A 22 -3.31 -23.59 -26.45
C ARG A 22 -3.90 -24.85 -25.79
N LEU A 23 -3.56 -25.14 -24.53
CA LEU A 23 -4.14 -26.23 -23.73
C LEU A 23 -5.28 -25.78 -22.80
N GLN A 24 -5.75 -24.53 -22.93
CA GLN A 24 -6.97 -24.11 -22.25
C GLN A 24 -8.17 -24.68 -23.00
N LEU A 25 -8.73 -25.79 -22.48
CA LEU A 25 -10.08 -26.24 -22.84
C LEU A 25 -11.03 -25.03 -22.69
N GLN A 26 -11.41 -24.45 -23.82
CA GLN A 26 -12.21 -23.23 -23.83
C GLN A 26 -13.59 -23.56 -23.28
N ARG A 27 -13.88 -23.07 -22.07
CA ARG A 27 -15.20 -23.24 -21.44
C ARG A 27 -16.27 -22.74 -22.42
N PRO A 28 -17.31 -23.53 -22.73
CA PRO A 28 -18.39 -23.11 -23.61
C PRO A 28 -18.93 -21.74 -23.16
N ARG A 29 -19.08 -20.82 -24.12
CA ARG A 29 -19.64 -19.49 -23.83
C ARG A 29 -21.06 -19.68 -23.29
N LEU A 30 -21.26 -19.36 -22.02
CA LEU A 30 -22.58 -19.34 -21.40
C LEU A 30 -23.41 -18.28 -22.12
N GLY A 31 -24.45 -18.71 -22.85
CA GLY A 31 -25.37 -17.81 -23.52
C GLY A 31 -26.01 -16.84 -22.51
N SER A 32 -26.35 -15.63 -22.97
CA SER A 32 -26.99 -14.60 -22.16
C SER A 32 -28.36 -15.08 -21.66
N ARG A 33 -28.37 -15.70 -20.48
CA ARG A 33 -29.61 -16.02 -19.77
C ARG A 33 -30.13 -14.76 -19.11
N LYS A 34 -31.44 -14.51 -19.22
CA LYS A 34 -32.15 -13.50 -18.42
C LYS A 34 -31.84 -13.76 -16.95
N SER A 35 -31.55 -12.72 -16.17
CA SER A 35 -31.30 -12.88 -14.74
C SER A 35 -32.56 -13.46 -14.11
N SER A 36 -32.56 -14.75 -13.78
CA SER A 36 -33.50 -15.29 -12.79
C SER A 36 -33.24 -14.49 -11.52
N GLY A 37 -34.26 -13.85 -10.97
CA GLY A 37 -34.13 -13.00 -9.80
C GLY A 37 -33.42 -13.69 -8.63
N THR A 38 -33.18 -12.91 -7.58
CA THR A 38 -32.45 -13.35 -6.40
C THR A 38 -33.01 -14.66 -5.84
N ILE A 39 -32.15 -15.67 -5.68
CA ILE A 39 -32.48 -17.00 -5.11
C ILE A 39 -32.63 -16.92 -3.56
N ILE A 40 -32.49 -15.72 -2.99
CA ILE A 40 -32.54 -15.50 -1.54
C ILE A 40 -34.00 -15.52 -1.09
N ILE A 41 -34.39 -16.59 -0.42
CA ILE A 41 -35.70 -16.73 0.21
C ILE A 41 -35.53 -16.43 1.71
N PRO A 42 -36.39 -15.59 2.32
CA PRO A 42 -36.37 -15.35 3.76
C PRO A 42 -36.51 -16.65 4.56
N ARG A 43 -35.78 -16.74 5.67
CA ARG A 43 -35.71 -17.94 6.51
C ARG A 43 -37.08 -18.40 7.04
N GLU A 44 -38.01 -17.47 7.19
CA GLU A 44 -39.37 -17.68 7.72
C GLU A 44 -40.39 -18.02 6.63
N SER A 45 -39.99 -18.13 5.35
CA SER A 45 -40.93 -18.47 4.28
C SER A 45 -41.41 -19.92 4.39
N GLU A 46 -42.68 -20.17 4.06
CA GLU A 46 -43.29 -21.51 4.07
C GLU A 46 -42.60 -22.52 3.14
N GLN A 47 -41.80 -22.06 2.18
CA GLN A 47 -41.09 -22.90 1.22
C GLN A 47 -39.72 -23.40 1.73
N VAL A 48 -39.24 -22.90 2.88
CA VAL A 48 -37.96 -23.29 3.48
C VAL A 48 -38.23 -24.30 4.58
N GLU A 49 -38.13 -25.59 4.25
CA GLU A 49 -38.25 -26.68 5.21
C GLU A 49 -36.98 -26.76 6.08
N LEU A 50 -36.91 -25.96 7.15
CA LEU A 50 -35.89 -26.04 8.19
C LEU A 50 -36.25 -27.14 9.18
N LYS A 51 -36.29 -28.38 8.71
CA LYS A 51 -36.46 -29.53 9.59
C LYS A 51 -35.09 -29.90 10.16
N GLU A 52 -35.01 -30.15 11.46
CA GLU A 52 -33.86 -30.87 12.02
C GLU A 52 -33.87 -32.27 11.39
N GLU A 53 -33.02 -32.46 10.39
CA GLU A 53 -32.82 -33.75 9.74
C GLU A 53 -32.08 -34.66 10.72
N GLU A 54 -32.76 -35.73 11.15
CA GLU A 54 -32.14 -36.83 11.88
C GLU A 54 -31.34 -37.66 10.87
N TYR A 55 -30.02 -37.58 10.98
CA TYR A 55 -29.11 -38.30 10.09
C TYR A 55 -28.96 -39.75 10.55
N ASP A 56 -29.04 -40.68 9.61
CA ASP A 56 -28.85 -42.12 9.86
C ASP A 56 -27.37 -42.44 10.17
N ASP A 57 -27.13 -43.51 10.92
CA ASP A 57 -25.80 -43.99 11.32
C ASP A 57 -24.95 -44.41 10.09
N GLY A 58 -25.59 -44.66 8.94
CA GLY A 58 -24.95 -44.95 7.66
C GLY A 58 -24.78 -43.74 6.72
N ASP A 59 -25.12 -42.52 7.13
CA ASP A 59 -25.06 -41.35 6.25
C ASP A 59 -23.60 -40.97 5.92
N ALA A 60 -23.25 -40.96 4.63
CA ALA A 60 -21.94 -40.53 4.17
C ALA A 60 -21.54 -39.11 4.65
N ARG A 61 -22.51 -38.24 4.96
CA ARG A 61 -22.30 -36.89 5.52
C ARG A 61 -21.80 -36.92 6.96
N THR A 62 -22.07 -37.99 7.73
CA THR A 62 -21.52 -38.22 9.08
C THR A 62 -20.19 -38.98 9.02
N MET A 63 -19.90 -39.67 7.92
CA MET A 63 -18.70 -40.50 7.70
C MET A 63 -17.47 -39.73 7.20
N SER A 64 -17.60 -38.45 6.86
CA SER A 64 -16.46 -37.57 6.59
C SER A 64 -15.69 -37.29 7.89
N PRO A 65 -14.35 -37.35 7.93
CA PRO A 65 -13.58 -36.91 9.08
C PRO A 65 -13.88 -35.42 9.38
N ARG A 66 -14.81 -35.18 10.29
CA ARG A 66 -15.04 -33.85 10.87
C ARG A 66 -13.90 -33.61 11.85
N ARG A 67 -13.26 -32.43 11.76
CA ARG A 67 -12.31 -31.99 12.79
C ARG A 67 -12.98 -32.13 14.15
N SER A 68 -12.27 -32.66 15.14
CA SER A 68 -12.82 -32.75 16.50
C SER A 68 -13.20 -31.34 16.99
N SER A 69 -14.21 -31.24 17.85
CA SER A 69 -14.61 -29.95 18.45
C SER A 69 -13.43 -29.24 19.10
N GLU A 70 -12.54 -30.01 19.75
CA GLU A 70 -11.27 -29.53 20.33
C GLU A 70 -10.33 -28.92 19.29
N GLU A 71 -10.18 -29.54 18.11
CA GLU A 71 -9.35 -29.01 17.02
C GLU A 71 -9.93 -27.69 16.48
N ILE A 72 -11.26 -27.58 16.37
CA ILE A 72 -11.95 -26.36 15.93
C ILE A 72 -11.74 -25.22 16.93
N GLU A 73 -11.88 -25.49 18.23
CA GLU A 73 -11.63 -24.50 19.27
C GLU A 73 -10.18 -24.03 19.27
N LYS A 74 -9.22 -24.96 19.14
CA LYS A 74 -7.79 -24.64 19.04
C LYS A 74 -7.48 -23.73 17.86
N MET A 75 -7.97 -24.05 16.66
CA MET A 75 -7.80 -23.18 15.49
C MET A 75 -8.42 -21.80 15.70
N GLY A 76 -9.58 -21.72 16.36
CA GLY A 76 -10.22 -20.45 16.69
C GLY A 76 -9.38 -19.61 17.66
N HIS A 77 -8.73 -20.24 18.65
CA HIS A 77 -7.80 -19.58 19.55
C HIS A 77 -6.54 -19.10 18.83
N GLU A 78 -5.94 -19.93 17.99
CA GLU A 78 -4.75 -19.57 17.20
C GLU A 78 -5.03 -18.40 16.25
N ALA A 79 -6.18 -18.42 15.55
CA ALA A 79 -6.59 -17.31 14.68
C ALA A 79 -6.76 -16.00 15.45
N ARG A 80 -7.37 -16.04 16.65
CA ARG A 80 -7.49 -14.86 17.52
C ARG A 80 -6.14 -14.35 17.99
N GLN A 81 -5.23 -15.24 18.38
CA GLN A 81 -3.88 -14.86 18.81
C GLN A 81 -3.09 -14.22 17.67
N ALA A 82 -3.13 -14.80 16.46
CA ALA A 82 -2.48 -14.26 15.28
C ALA A 82 -2.98 -12.85 14.94
N LEU A 83 -4.30 -12.61 15.03
CA LEU A 83 -4.87 -11.27 14.83
C LEU A 83 -4.39 -10.26 15.88
N ILE A 84 -4.31 -10.66 17.15
CA ILE A 84 -3.81 -9.81 18.23
C ILE A 84 -2.33 -9.47 18.01
N GLU A 85 -1.52 -10.44 17.59
CA GLU A 85 -0.11 -10.24 17.31
C GLU A 85 0.11 -9.28 16.14
N GLN A 86 -0.63 -9.45 15.05
CA GLN A 86 -0.60 -8.52 13.91
C GLN A 86 -1.01 -7.10 14.32
N ALA A 87 -2.06 -6.96 15.12
CA ALA A 87 -2.50 -5.65 15.62
C ALA A 87 -1.41 -4.97 16.46
N LYS A 88 -0.71 -5.73 17.32
CA LYS A 88 0.42 -5.21 18.12
C LYS A 88 1.59 -4.79 17.25
N ALA A 89 1.96 -5.60 16.26
CA ALA A 89 3.04 -5.26 15.33
C ALA A 89 2.72 -3.98 14.55
N LEU A 90 1.48 -3.83 14.09
CA LEU A 90 1.02 -2.64 13.39
C LEU A 90 1.04 -1.41 14.32
N GLN A 91 0.59 -1.55 15.57
CA GLN A 91 0.65 -0.46 16.55
C GLN A 91 2.10 -0.01 16.82
N ALA A 92 3.03 -0.94 16.96
CA ALA A 92 4.45 -0.62 17.13
C ALA A 92 5.01 0.12 15.90
N SER A 93 4.68 -0.34 14.69
CA SER A 93 5.09 0.31 13.45
C SER A 93 4.52 1.73 13.32
N LEU A 94 3.27 1.96 13.73
CA LEU A 94 2.68 3.30 13.73
C LEU A 94 3.37 4.25 14.70
N LEU A 95 3.70 3.79 15.91
CA LEU A 95 4.45 4.60 16.88
C LEU A 95 5.81 5.00 16.33
N GLU A 96 6.54 4.08 15.70
CA GLU A 96 7.82 4.39 15.08
C GLU A 96 7.70 5.44 13.96
N ILE A 97 6.63 5.37 13.15
CA ILE A 97 6.37 6.37 12.11
C ILE A 97 6.09 7.74 12.73
N VAL A 98 5.32 7.81 13.81
CA VAL A 98 5.04 9.06 14.53
C VAL A 98 6.34 9.70 15.01
N ASP A 99 7.22 8.93 15.67
CA ASP A 99 8.51 9.43 16.14
C ASP A 99 9.37 9.98 14.99
N ARG A 100 9.42 9.27 13.85
CA ARG A 100 10.14 9.75 12.66
C ARG A 100 9.57 11.05 12.11
N VAL A 101 8.23 11.19 12.08
CA VAL A 101 7.56 12.43 11.63
C VAL A 101 7.88 13.59 12.56
N GLU A 102 7.93 13.37 13.87
CA GLU A 102 8.30 14.40 14.84
C GLU A 102 9.73 14.89 14.62
N ILE A 103 10.69 13.98 14.39
CA ILE A 103 12.08 14.35 14.06
C ILE A 103 12.11 15.24 12.82
N VAL A 104 11.50 14.77 11.71
CA VAL A 104 11.47 15.53 10.45
C VAL A 104 10.81 16.90 10.64
N LYS A 105 9.74 16.99 11.43
CA LYS A 105 9.08 18.26 11.72
C LYS A 105 10.02 19.24 12.44
N THR A 106 10.74 18.78 13.46
CA THR A 106 11.69 19.65 14.19
C THR A 106 12.85 20.11 13.32
N GLU A 107 13.35 19.25 12.43
CA GLU A 107 14.39 19.61 11.46
C GLU A 107 13.86 20.62 10.44
N HIS A 108 12.64 20.42 9.95
CA HIS A 108 11.99 21.36 9.03
C HIS A 108 11.81 22.73 9.67
N GLU A 109 11.35 22.81 10.92
CA GLU A 109 11.21 24.09 11.65
C GLU A 109 12.56 24.82 11.77
N LYS A 110 13.66 24.11 12.01
CA LYS A 110 15.02 24.69 12.04
C LYS A 110 15.44 25.22 10.67
N LEU A 111 15.24 24.42 9.62
CA LEU A 111 15.59 24.82 8.25
C LEU A 111 14.75 26.01 7.78
N GLU A 112 13.46 26.03 8.11
CA GLU A 112 12.56 27.13 7.80
C GLU A 112 12.97 28.41 8.55
N GLY A 113 13.30 28.30 9.84
CA GLY A 113 13.83 29.41 10.63
C GLY A 113 15.14 29.96 10.05
N GLY A 114 16.08 29.09 9.68
CA GLY A 114 17.33 29.46 9.02
C GLY A 114 17.11 30.14 7.66
N ASN A 115 16.17 29.63 6.85
CA ASN A 115 15.85 30.22 5.55
C ASN A 115 15.22 31.60 5.70
N LYS A 116 14.30 31.78 6.66
CA LYS A 116 13.75 33.11 7.01
C LYS A 116 14.85 34.08 7.42
N PHE A 117 15.80 33.65 8.27
CA PHE A 117 16.93 34.47 8.67
C PHE A 117 17.79 34.90 7.47
N LEU A 118 18.14 33.96 6.58
CA LEU A 118 18.93 34.25 5.39
C LEU A 118 18.20 35.22 4.44
N GLN A 119 16.89 35.05 4.25
CA GLN A 119 16.10 35.96 3.43
C GLN A 119 16.07 37.38 4.00
N SER A 120 15.87 37.53 5.31
CA SER A 120 15.93 38.84 5.98
C SER A 120 17.32 39.48 5.83
N TYR A 121 18.38 38.72 6.08
CA TYR A 121 19.75 39.20 5.96
C TYR A 121 20.09 39.67 4.53
N ILE A 122 19.70 38.89 3.52
CA ILE A 122 19.86 39.28 2.11
C ILE A 122 19.05 40.55 1.81
N GLY A 123 17.82 40.64 2.31
CA GLY A 123 16.97 41.83 2.16
C GLY A 123 17.63 43.09 2.73
N GLU A 124 18.14 43.02 3.96
CA GLU A 124 18.85 44.13 4.61
C GLU A 124 20.14 44.50 3.86
N LEU A 125 20.93 43.50 3.45
CA LEU A 125 22.17 43.72 2.70
C LEU A 125 21.91 44.37 1.34
N MET A 126 20.86 43.95 0.64
CA MET A 126 20.46 44.57 -0.62
C MET A 126 19.94 46.00 -0.43
N GLN A 127 19.17 46.26 0.64
CA GLN A 127 18.66 47.59 0.96
C GLN A 127 19.80 48.56 1.30
N THR A 128 20.72 48.15 2.17
CA THR A 128 21.93 48.92 2.49
C THR A 128 22.80 49.15 1.26
N SER A 129 23.01 48.13 0.41
CA SER A 129 23.78 48.24 -0.83
C SER A 129 23.17 49.24 -1.83
N LYS A 130 21.85 49.34 -1.92
CA LYS A 130 21.18 50.35 -2.75
C LYS A 130 21.38 51.77 -2.22
N ILE A 131 21.34 51.96 -0.90
CA ILE A 131 21.51 53.28 -0.28
C ILE A 131 22.97 53.76 -0.40
N THR A 132 23.95 52.88 -0.18
CA THR A 132 25.36 53.22 -0.24
C THR A 132 25.87 53.45 -1.67
N SER A 133 25.37 52.68 -2.66
CA SER A 133 25.73 52.89 -4.07
C SER A 133 25.07 54.13 -4.69
N ALA A 134 23.84 54.46 -4.32
CA ALA A 134 23.18 55.70 -4.75
C ALA A 134 23.84 56.96 -4.18
N GLY A 135 24.43 56.89 -2.99
CA GLY A 135 25.20 57.98 -2.37
C GLY A 135 26.52 58.28 -3.08
N ALA A 136 27.19 57.27 -3.65
CA ALA A 136 28.47 57.43 -4.34
C ALA A 136 28.34 58.04 -5.75
N ALA A 137 27.20 57.87 -6.43
CA ALA A 137 27.00 58.34 -7.81
C ALA A 137 26.74 59.86 -7.94
N LYS A 138 26.45 60.58 -6.84
CA LYS A 138 26.16 62.02 -6.88
C LYS A 138 27.41 62.91 -6.67
N GLY A 139 28.58 62.32 -6.40
CA GLY A 139 29.82 63.04 -6.08
C GLY A 139 30.79 63.33 -7.24
N THR A 140 30.57 62.78 -8.45
CA THR A 140 31.60 62.79 -9.52
C THR A 140 31.19 63.44 -10.83
N LYS A 141 30.10 64.22 -10.87
CA LYS A 141 29.76 65.04 -12.06
C LYS A 141 30.36 66.45 -11.95
N GLY A 142 31.67 66.50 -11.73
CA GLY A 142 32.45 67.73 -11.69
C GLY A 142 33.72 67.58 -12.52
N LYS A 143 33.81 68.40 -13.57
CA LYS A 143 35.05 68.85 -14.25
C LYS A 143 35.62 67.95 -15.35
N GLY A 144 35.32 68.35 -16.59
CA GLY A 144 36.01 67.88 -17.80
C GLY A 144 35.59 68.68 -19.03
N ARG A 145 35.93 69.99 -19.07
CA ARG A 145 35.86 70.81 -20.30
C ARG A 145 36.85 70.23 -21.30
N GLY A 146 36.38 69.41 -22.24
CA GLY A 146 37.12 68.98 -23.43
C GLY A 146 36.96 70.03 -24.53
N ARG A 147 38.05 70.74 -24.80
CA ARG A 147 38.24 71.82 -25.77
C ARG A 147 38.26 71.27 -27.21
N ALA A 148 37.63 71.99 -28.14
CA ALA A 148 37.58 71.71 -29.57
C ALA A 148 38.97 71.61 -30.23
N ILE A 149 39.12 70.77 -31.27
CA ILE A 149 40.11 71.00 -32.34
C ILE A 149 39.61 70.41 -33.68
N LYS A 150 39.42 71.33 -34.64
CA LYS A 150 39.45 71.29 -36.11
C LYS A 150 39.14 70.00 -36.87
#